data_AF-A0A944WJ15-F1
#
_entry.id   AF-A0A944WJ15-F1
#
_cell.length_a   1.000
_cell.length_b   1.000
_cell.length_c   1.000
_cell.angle_alpha   90.00
_cell.angle_beta   90.00
_cell.angle_gamma   90.00
#
_symmetry.space_group_name_H-M   'P 1'
#
loop_
_entity.id
_entity.type
_entity.pdbx_description
1 polymer ?
#
loop_
_entity_poly.entity_id
_entity_poly.type
_entity_poly.pdbx_seq_one_letter_code
_entity_poly.pdbx_strand_id
1 'polypeptide(L)'
;GPASARDIDNIGLMQTPFGEPSSPEVMVRIQTDAAKQRILAIEHKLADLKKRKATLASTPVYEVAYGVQEGAPVDAHIQLRGEPAKLGGQVPRRFLEVFGAEQLPKGYKGSGRLQLADWITSPENPLAARVLVNRVWQWHFGRGIVSTPSDFGFRGARPTHPELLNWLTAEFIASNWSIKHLHRVMMQSRVYQLSSINPSEKPQIDPGNSLLWRYTRRPLDAESMRDAMLAVSGILDHSKPKPHPFPDVNSWGFTIHHPFHGVYQSNHRSVYLMQQRNRRNPYLELFDSADPNVSIGNRQPTVTPTQALFLMNSKFVHDQANAMAQRLLLSAKTTEQRVQLAFEIGHGRQPSKLDFEAAVEFVTTYNEQPPRQTPPASQQEVWSGLARVILTSNGFLFVD
;
A
#
# COMPACT_ATOMS: atom_id res chain seq x y z
N GLY A 1 50.46 -14.98 -8.81
CA GLY A 1 51.89 -14.65 -8.67
C GLY A 1 52.47 -14.40 -10.06
N PRO A 2 53.61 -13.70 -10.19
CA PRO A 2 54.26 -13.55 -11.49
C PRO A 2 54.62 -14.94 -12.02
N ALA A 3 54.10 -15.31 -13.19
CA ALA A 3 54.43 -16.58 -13.84
C ALA A 3 55.90 -16.55 -14.29
N SER A 4 56.59 -17.67 -14.12
CA SER A 4 57.99 -17.82 -14.53
C SER A 4 58.13 -17.56 -16.03
N ALA A 5 59.11 -16.74 -16.42
CA ALA A 5 59.40 -16.44 -17.83
C ALA A 5 59.83 -17.68 -18.66
N ARG A 6 59.96 -18.85 -18.01
CA ARG A 6 60.35 -20.12 -18.63
C ARG A 6 59.31 -21.23 -18.45
N ASP A 7 58.05 -20.84 -18.29
CA ASP A 7 56.95 -21.81 -18.26
C ASP A 7 56.79 -22.48 -19.63
N ILE A 8 56.71 -23.81 -19.66
CA ILE A 8 56.76 -24.61 -20.89
C ILE A 8 55.53 -24.37 -21.78
N ASP A 9 54.42 -23.97 -21.16
CA ASP A 9 53.16 -23.65 -21.82
C ASP A 9 53.25 -22.36 -22.67
N ASN A 10 54.26 -21.51 -22.43
CA ASN A 10 54.51 -20.32 -23.25
C ASN A 10 55.23 -20.64 -24.57
N ILE A 11 55.71 -21.87 -24.77
CA ILE A 11 56.48 -22.28 -25.96
C ILE A 11 55.55 -22.47 -27.18
N GLY A 12 54.28 -22.84 -26.95
CA GLY A 12 53.33 -23.14 -28.03
C GLY A 12 52.73 -21.93 -28.75
N LEU A 13 53.00 -20.70 -28.28
CA LEU A 13 52.39 -19.47 -28.79
C LEU A 13 53.36 -18.52 -29.51
N MET A 14 54.63 -18.88 -29.64
CA MET A 14 55.61 -18.03 -30.33
C MET A 14 55.68 -18.36 -31.82
N GLN A 15 55.43 -17.38 -32.68
CA GLN A 15 55.51 -17.53 -34.14
C GLN A 15 56.94 -17.41 -34.70
N THR A 16 57.96 -17.34 -33.85
CA THR A 16 59.36 -17.18 -34.27
C THR A 16 60.23 -18.32 -33.71
N PRO A 17 61.10 -18.95 -34.53
CA PRO A 17 62.02 -19.98 -34.05
C PRO A 17 63.03 -19.41 -33.04
N PHE A 18 63.50 -20.25 -32.12
CA PHE A 18 64.63 -19.90 -31.24
C PHE A 18 65.89 -19.66 -32.08
N GLY A 19 66.58 -18.55 -31.84
CA GLY A 19 67.94 -18.35 -32.35
C GLY A 19 68.93 -19.25 -31.60
N GLU A 20 69.98 -19.70 -32.28
CA GLU A 20 71.03 -20.49 -31.64
C GLU A 20 71.70 -19.71 -30.49
N PRO A 21 72.19 -20.39 -29.43
CA PRO A 21 72.84 -19.74 -28.31
C PRO A 21 74.05 -18.95 -28.82
N SER A 22 74.12 -17.64 -28.50
CA SER A 22 75.10 -16.62 -28.96
C SER A 22 74.78 -15.83 -30.24
N SER A 23 73.59 -16.02 -30.83
CA SER A 23 73.09 -15.10 -31.86
C SER A 23 72.80 -13.70 -31.28
N PRO A 24 73.06 -12.58 -31.99
CA PRO A 24 72.60 -11.27 -31.55
C PRO A 24 71.07 -11.28 -31.39
N GLU A 25 70.56 -10.63 -30.34
CA GLU A 25 69.12 -10.57 -30.04
C GLU A 25 68.31 -10.26 -31.32
N VAL A 26 67.30 -11.08 -31.61
CA VAL A 26 66.33 -10.79 -32.68
C VAL A 26 65.58 -9.53 -32.25
N MET A 27 66.08 -8.37 -32.68
CA MET A 27 65.39 -7.11 -32.51
C MET A 27 64.08 -7.19 -33.28
N VAL A 28 62.96 -7.23 -32.55
CA VAL A 28 61.61 -7.19 -33.11
C VAL A 28 61.55 -6.01 -34.07
N ARG A 29 61.33 -6.32 -35.36
CA ARG A 29 61.32 -5.35 -36.45
C ARG A 29 60.29 -4.27 -36.11
N ILE A 30 60.82 -3.10 -35.80
CA ILE A 30 60.21 -1.75 -35.74
C ILE A 30 58.73 -1.78 -36.14
N GLN A 31 57.83 -1.56 -35.18
CA GLN A 31 56.49 -1.07 -35.50
C GLN A 31 56.69 0.16 -36.37
N THR A 32 56.45 0.03 -37.68
CA THR A 32 56.46 1.17 -38.59
C THR A 32 55.57 2.26 -38.01
N ASP A 33 55.86 3.54 -38.26
CA ASP A 33 55.01 4.62 -37.72
C ASP A 33 53.54 4.43 -38.14
N ALA A 34 53.31 3.84 -39.31
CA ALA A 34 52.01 3.37 -39.76
C ALA A 34 51.36 2.32 -38.83
N ALA A 35 52.12 1.35 -38.31
CA ALA A 35 51.63 0.36 -37.36
C ALA A 35 51.32 0.97 -35.99
N LYS A 36 52.15 1.91 -35.49
CA LYS A 36 51.88 2.65 -34.25
C LYS A 36 50.61 3.50 -34.36
N GLN A 37 50.46 4.23 -35.45
CA GLN A 37 49.26 5.01 -35.75
C GLN A 37 48.02 4.11 -35.84
N ARG A 38 48.15 2.92 -36.44
CA ARG A 38 47.06 1.95 -36.52
C ARG A 38 46.67 1.38 -35.15
N ILE A 39 47.63 1.11 -34.28
CA ILE A 39 47.36 0.65 -32.90
C ILE A 39 46.64 1.76 -32.11
N LEU A 40 47.15 3.00 -32.14
CA LEU A 40 46.51 4.13 -31.47
C LEU A 40 45.09 4.38 -31.99
N ALA A 41 44.85 4.24 -33.29
CA ALA A 41 43.51 4.35 -33.88
C ALA A 41 42.59 3.22 -33.39
N ILE A 42 43.09 1.99 -33.25
CA ILE A 42 42.34 0.85 -32.70
C ILE A 42 42.04 1.08 -31.21
N GLU A 43 43.00 1.55 -30.42
CA GLU A 43 42.82 1.85 -29.00
C GLU A 43 41.78 2.95 -28.78
N HIS A 44 41.82 4.03 -29.55
CA HIS A 44 40.81 5.09 -29.51
C HIS A 44 39.43 4.53 -29.87
N LYS A 45 39.34 3.75 -30.95
CA LYS A 45 38.08 3.11 -31.36
C LYS A 45 37.55 2.14 -30.30
N LEU A 46 38.44 1.41 -29.61
CA LEU A 46 38.07 0.50 -28.53
C LEU A 46 37.59 1.26 -27.29
N ALA A 47 38.21 2.39 -26.96
CA ALA A 47 37.74 3.27 -25.89
C ALA A 47 36.35 3.85 -26.21
N ASP A 48 36.14 4.33 -27.44
CA ASP A 48 34.84 4.84 -27.90
C ASP A 48 33.76 3.75 -27.87
N LEU A 49 34.08 2.54 -28.36
CA LEU A 49 33.14 1.41 -28.33
C LEU A 49 32.82 0.97 -26.90
N LYS A 50 33.80 0.98 -25.98
CA LYS A 50 33.56 0.71 -24.56
C LYS A 50 32.64 1.75 -23.94
N LYS A 51 32.86 3.04 -24.23
CA LYS A 51 31.99 4.13 -23.78
C LYS A 51 30.57 3.96 -24.32
N ARG A 52 30.43 3.69 -25.61
CA ARG A 52 29.12 3.46 -26.26
C ARG A 52 28.40 2.23 -25.71
N LYS A 53 29.12 1.13 -25.47
CA LYS A 53 28.58 -0.08 -24.81
C LYS A 53 28.09 0.25 -23.40
N ALA A 54 28.86 1.01 -22.61
CA ALA A 54 28.46 1.40 -21.27
C ALA A 54 27.19 2.28 -21.28
N THR A 55 27.11 3.26 -22.19
CA THR A 55 25.91 4.10 -22.36
C THR A 55 24.70 3.25 -22.77
N LEU A 56 24.84 2.37 -23.76
CA LEU A 56 23.75 1.50 -24.20
C LEU A 56 23.30 0.51 -23.13
N ALA A 57 24.25 -0.02 -22.33
CA ALA A 57 23.93 -0.92 -21.22
C ALA A 57 23.24 -0.20 -20.06
N SER A 58 23.50 1.09 -19.85
CA SER A 58 22.85 1.88 -18.80
C SER A 58 21.41 2.30 -19.14
N THR A 59 21.00 2.24 -20.41
CA THR A 59 19.64 2.59 -20.80
C THR A 59 18.80 1.30 -20.87
N PRO A 60 17.86 1.06 -19.92
CA PRO A 60 16.97 -0.08 -20.02
C PRO A 60 16.13 0.03 -21.30
N VAL A 61 16.13 -1.03 -22.11
CA VAL A 61 15.45 -1.07 -23.42
C VAL A 61 13.91 -1.08 -23.26
N TYR A 62 13.42 -1.55 -22.11
CA TYR A 62 12.01 -1.60 -21.75
C TYR A 62 11.84 -1.40 -20.24
N GLU A 63 10.68 -0.90 -19.84
CA GLU A 63 10.31 -0.87 -18.42
C GLU A 63 10.22 -2.31 -17.88
N VAL A 64 10.87 -2.56 -16.75
CA VAL A 64 10.87 -3.86 -16.08
C VAL A 64 9.94 -3.84 -14.87
N ALA A 65 9.28 -4.97 -14.62
CA ALA A 65 8.52 -5.20 -13.39
C ALA A 65 8.99 -6.51 -12.76
N TYR A 66 8.93 -6.59 -11.44
CA TYR A 66 9.12 -7.86 -10.74
C TYR A 66 7.98 -8.81 -11.13
N GLY A 67 8.34 -9.90 -11.79
CA GLY A 67 7.43 -10.98 -12.14
C GLY A 67 7.79 -12.25 -11.38
N VAL A 68 6.81 -13.13 -11.24
CA VAL A 68 7.03 -14.50 -10.76
C VAL A 68 6.93 -15.43 -11.96
N GLN A 69 7.86 -16.38 -12.07
CA GLN A 69 7.81 -17.45 -13.05
C GLN A 69 7.59 -18.78 -12.33
N GLU A 70 6.82 -19.69 -12.94
CA GLU A 70 6.67 -21.06 -12.44
C GLU A 70 8.04 -21.77 -12.47
N GLY A 71 8.45 -22.30 -11.31
CA GLY A 71 9.61 -23.17 -11.19
C GLY A 71 9.27 -24.63 -11.43
N ALA A 72 10.30 -25.49 -11.41
CA ALA A 72 10.09 -26.93 -11.41
C ALA A 72 9.35 -27.36 -10.12
N PRO A 73 8.22 -28.07 -10.21
CA PRO A 73 7.52 -28.55 -9.04
C PRO A 73 8.35 -29.61 -8.31
N VAL A 74 8.51 -29.45 -7.00
CA VAL A 74 9.27 -30.37 -6.16
C VAL A 74 8.51 -30.70 -4.88
N ASP A 75 8.67 -31.94 -4.41
CA ASP A 75 8.23 -32.34 -3.08
C ASP A 75 9.24 -31.84 -2.04
N ALA A 76 8.75 -31.36 -0.90
CA ALA A 76 9.58 -30.75 0.13
C ALA A 76 10.08 -31.80 1.12
N HIS A 77 11.26 -31.62 1.69
CA HIS A 77 11.71 -32.43 2.83
C HIS A 77 11.47 -31.68 4.14
N ILE A 78 11.12 -32.40 5.20
CA ILE A 78 10.97 -31.80 6.53
C ILE A 78 12.34 -31.26 6.97
N GLN A 79 12.41 -29.98 7.31
CA GLN A 79 13.63 -29.40 7.89
C GLN A 79 13.63 -29.68 9.39
N LEU A 80 14.49 -30.61 9.84
CA LEU A 80 14.54 -31.01 11.24
C LEU A 80 14.99 -29.85 12.11
N ARG A 81 14.16 -29.46 13.08
CA ARG A 81 14.38 -28.28 13.94
C ARG A 81 14.51 -26.96 13.15
N GLY A 82 13.97 -26.91 11.92
CA GLY A 82 14.03 -25.74 11.06
C GLY A 82 15.39 -25.49 10.42
N GLU A 83 16.33 -26.46 10.48
CA GLU A 83 17.63 -26.33 9.81
C GLU A 83 17.52 -26.74 8.33
N PRO A 84 17.76 -25.84 7.36
CA PRO A 84 17.61 -26.16 5.93
C PRO A 84 18.56 -27.25 5.42
N ALA A 85 19.71 -27.42 6.09
CA ALA A 85 20.70 -28.43 5.73
C ALA A 85 20.40 -29.82 6.32
N LYS A 86 19.55 -29.92 7.36
CA LYS A 86 19.18 -31.19 8.00
C LYS A 86 17.81 -31.62 7.55
N LEU A 87 17.79 -32.32 6.44
CA LEU A 87 16.57 -32.84 5.84
C LEU A 87 16.15 -34.16 6.50
N GLY A 88 14.88 -34.24 6.87
CA GLY A 88 14.19 -35.45 7.29
C GLY A 88 13.43 -36.08 6.13
N GLY A 89 12.33 -36.78 6.44
CA GLY A 89 11.50 -37.44 5.43
C GLY A 89 10.93 -36.48 4.39
N GLN A 90 10.80 -36.97 3.16
CA GLN A 90 10.12 -36.26 2.08
C GLN A 90 8.62 -36.19 2.34
N VAL A 91 8.03 -35.02 2.14
CA VAL A 91 6.60 -34.75 2.21
C VAL A 91 6.12 -34.51 0.78
N PRO A 92 5.26 -35.39 0.23
CA PRO A 92 4.71 -35.16 -1.09
C PRO A 92 3.87 -33.89 -1.10
N ARG A 93 3.81 -33.22 -2.25
CA ARG A 93 2.88 -32.11 -2.44
C ARG A 93 1.45 -32.61 -2.27
N ARG A 94 0.76 -32.05 -1.29
CA ARG A 94 -0.63 -32.35 -0.95
C ARG A 94 -1.24 -31.20 -0.17
N PHE A 95 -2.56 -31.22 -0.03
CA PHE A 95 -3.30 -30.25 0.76
C PHE A 95 -3.48 -30.75 2.20
N LEU A 96 -3.99 -29.89 3.08
CA LEU A 96 -4.25 -30.24 4.47
C LEU A 96 -5.47 -31.16 4.57
N GLU A 97 -5.24 -32.47 4.58
CA GLU A 97 -6.26 -33.52 4.64
C GLU A 97 -7.21 -33.37 5.85
N VAL A 98 -6.73 -32.78 6.95
CA VAL A 98 -7.53 -32.51 8.16
C VAL A 98 -8.74 -31.60 7.89
N PHE A 99 -8.70 -30.80 6.82
CA PHE A 99 -9.80 -29.93 6.39
C PHE A 99 -10.63 -30.55 5.26
N GLY A 100 -10.44 -31.85 4.95
CA GLY A 100 -11.15 -32.54 3.87
C GLY A 100 -10.64 -32.20 2.48
N ALA A 101 -9.41 -31.71 2.37
CA ALA A 101 -8.83 -31.35 1.08
C ALA A 101 -8.51 -32.59 0.24
N GLU A 102 -8.89 -32.55 -1.05
CA GLU A 102 -8.61 -33.64 -1.98
C GLU A 102 -7.11 -33.78 -2.24
N GLN A 103 -6.64 -35.00 -2.45
CA GLN A 103 -5.26 -35.22 -2.86
C GLN A 103 -5.08 -34.83 -4.32
N LEU A 104 -3.89 -34.32 -4.66
CA LEU A 104 -3.53 -34.14 -6.06
C LEU A 104 -3.58 -35.50 -6.78
N PRO A 105 -4.08 -35.55 -8.04
CA PRO A 105 -4.10 -36.78 -8.82
C PRO A 105 -2.72 -37.43 -8.87
N LYS A 106 -2.66 -38.76 -8.77
CA LYS A 106 -1.40 -39.51 -8.87
C LYS A 106 -0.71 -39.18 -10.19
N GLY A 107 0.55 -38.78 -10.13
CA GLY A 107 1.35 -38.39 -11.30
C GLY A 107 1.11 -36.97 -11.81
N TYR A 108 0.41 -36.12 -11.06
CA TYR A 108 0.22 -34.71 -11.42
C TYR A 108 1.56 -33.96 -11.52
N LYS A 109 1.82 -33.38 -12.70
CA LYS A 109 3.10 -32.75 -13.03
C LYS A 109 3.15 -31.24 -12.74
N GLY A 110 2.03 -30.60 -12.45
CA GLY A 110 1.97 -29.16 -12.12
C GLY A 110 2.28 -28.87 -10.66
N SER A 111 2.39 -27.59 -10.27
CA SER A 111 2.72 -27.19 -8.89
C SER A 111 1.63 -27.55 -7.86
N GLY A 112 0.37 -27.68 -8.30
CA GLY A 112 -0.78 -27.97 -7.43
C GLY A 112 -1.44 -26.71 -6.87
N ARG A 113 -0.89 -25.52 -7.16
CA ARG A 113 -1.41 -24.23 -6.66
C ARG A 113 -2.80 -23.90 -7.17
N LEU A 114 -3.09 -24.22 -8.45
CA LEU A 114 -4.42 -24.03 -9.02
C LEU A 114 -5.46 -24.92 -8.32
N GLN A 115 -5.15 -26.21 -8.15
CA GLN A 115 -6.05 -27.15 -7.45
C GLN A 115 -6.27 -26.73 -5.99
N LEU A 116 -5.23 -26.20 -5.32
CA LEU A 116 -5.40 -25.63 -3.99
C LEU A 116 -6.32 -24.42 -4.01
N ALA A 117 -6.17 -23.51 -4.98
CA ALA A 117 -7.03 -22.34 -5.12
C ALA A 117 -8.49 -22.75 -5.37
N ASP A 118 -8.72 -23.70 -6.28
CA ASP A 118 -10.05 -24.25 -6.59
C ASP A 118 -10.68 -24.92 -5.37
N TRP A 119 -9.90 -25.64 -4.55
CA TRP A 119 -10.39 -26.23 -3.30
C TRP A 119 -10.68 -25.18 -2.21
N ILE A 120 -9.87 -24.12 -2.11
CA ILE A 120 -10.10 -23.02 -1.16
C ILE A 120 -11.39 -22.25 -1.49
N THR A 121 -11.70 -22.09 -2.77
CA THR A 121 -12.87 -21.33 -3.25
C THR A 121 -14.07 -22.21 -3.60
N SER A 122 -13.96 -23.52 -3.40
CA SER A 122 -15.04 -24.48 -3.69
C SER A 122 -16.26 -24.21 -2.78
N PRO A 123 -17.49 -24.28 -3.32
CA PRO A 123 -18.72 -24.13 -2.53
C PRO A 123 -18.84 -25.13 -1.36
N GLU A 124 -18.22 -26.30 -1.49
CA GLU A 124 -18.17 -27.35 -0.48
C GLU A 124 -17.24 -26.98 0.69
N ASN A 125 -16.35 -25.98 0.51
CA ASN A 125 -15.47 -25.44 1.54
C ASN A 125 -15.84 -23.98 1.87
N PRO A 126 -16.81 -23.74 2.77
CA PRO A 126 -17.28 -22.39 3.06
C PRO A 126 -16.30 -21.57 3.92
N LEU A 127 -15.19 -22.14 4.41
CA LEU A 127 -14.32 -21.47 5.38
C LEU A 127 -13.75 -20.15 4.83
N ALA A 128 -13.25 -20.15 3.60
CA ALA A 128 -12.71 -18.95 2.97
C ALA A 128 -13.77 -17.88 2.78
N ALA A 129 -14.98 -18.27 2.33
CA ALA A 129 -16.12 -17.38 2.21
C ALA A 129 -16.55 -16.80 3.56
N ARG A 130 -16.62 -17.62 4.63
CA ARG A 130 -16.97 -17.18 5.99
C ARG A 130 -15.98 -16.15 6.53
N VAL A 131 -14.68 -16.39 6.34
CA VAL A 131 -13.62 -15.46 6.76
C VAL A 131 -13.75 -14.13 6.02
N LEU A 132 -13.96 -14.16 4.70
CA LEU A 132 -14.11 -12.93 3.90
C LEU A 132 -15.37 -12.16 4.26
N VAL A 133 -16.52 -12.85 4.41
CA VAL A 133 -17.78 -12.25 4.85
C VAL A 133 -17.64 -11.54 6.19
N ASN A 134 -17.00 -12.19 7.16
CA ASN A 134 -16.74 -11.60 8.47
C ASN A 134 -15.83 -10.37 8.38
N ARG A 135 -14.88 -10.36 7.44
CA ARG A 135 -13.97 -9.22 7.23
C ARG A 135 -14.69 -8.03 6.59
N VAL A 136 -15.53 -8.28 5.59
CA VAL A 136 -16.39 -7.25 4.99
C VAL A 136 -17.37 -6.69 6.02
N TRP A 137 -17.95 -7.57 6.84
CA TRP A 137 -18.78 -7.17 7.98
C TRP A 137 -18.00 -6.25 8.93
N GLN A 138 -16.80 -6.67 9.36
CA GLN A 138 -15.96 -5.87 10.25
C GLN A 138 -15.64 -4.49 9.68
N TRP A 139 -15.38 -4.34 8.38
CA TRP A 139 -15.12 -3.02 7.79
C TRP A 139 -16.33 -2.08 7.83
N HIS A 140 -17.54 -2.63 7.73
CA HIS A 140 -18.77 -1.85 7.84
C HIS A 140 -19.12 -1.53 9.29
N PHE A 141 -19.06 -2.51 10.18
CA PHE A 141 -19.56 -2.41 11.56
C PHE A 141 -18.47 -2.17 12.62
N GLY A 142 -17.20 -2.06 12.22
CA GLY A 142 -16.03 -1.92 13.10
C GLY A 142 -15.61 -3.21 13.81
N ARG A 143 -16.53 -4.15 14.00
CA ARG A 143 -16.31 -5.45 14.66
C ARG A 143 -16.93 -6.57 13.84
N GLY A 144 -16.16 -7.64 13.60
CA GLY A 144 -16.66 -8.86 12.95
C GLY A 144 -17.68 -9.59 13.81
N ILE A 145 -18.56 -10.36 13.17
CA ILE A 145 -19.45 -11.35 13.84
C ILE A 145 -18.61 -12.32 14.67
N VAL A 146 -17.46 -12.75 14.11
CA VAL A 146 -16.35 -13.34 14.84
C VAL A 146 -15.34 -12.23 15.11
N SER A 147 -15.10 -11.92 16.39
CA SER A 147 -14.23 -10.79 16.77
C SER A 147 -12.74 -11.04 16.53
N THR A 148 -12.33 -12.28 16.25
CA THR A 148 -10.97 -12.67 15.86
C THR A 148 -10.90 -12.90 14.34
N PRO A 149 -10.71 -11.88 13.51
CA PRO A 149 -10.87 -12.01 12.06
C PRO A 149 -9.88 -12.96 11.38
N SER A 150 -8.71 -13.19 12.00
CA SER A 150 -7.68 -14.10 11.49
C SER A 150 -7.69 -15.48 12.17
N ASP A 151 -8.59 -15.74 13.12
CA ASP A 151 -8.67 -17.03 13.83
C ASP A 151 -10.13 -17.46 13.97
N PHE A 152 -10.52 -18.41 13.12
CA PHE A 152 -11.82 -19.09 13.11
C PHE A 152 -11.74 -20.48 13.73
N GLY A 153 -10.58 -20.87 14.27
CA GLY A 153 -10.36 -22.15 14.92
C GLY A 153 -10.85 -22.18 16.36
N PHE A 154 -10.50 -23.24 17.08
CA PHE A 154 -10.90 -23.44 18.48
C PHE A 154 -10.38 -22.35 19.43
N ARG A 155 -9.28 -21.68 19.08
CA ARG A 155 -8.69 -20.57 19.86
C ARG A 155 -9.30 -19.20 19.51
N GLY A 156 -10.07 -19.13 18.43
CA GLY A 156 -10.80 -17.95 18.00
C GLY A 156 -12.06 -17.70 18.83
N ALA A 157 -12.62 -16.51 18.69
CA ALA A 157 -13.91 -16.17 19.25
C ALA A 157 -15.04 -16.94 18.54
N ARG A 158 -16.09 -17.27 19.29
CA ARG A 158 -17.32 -17.80 18.68
C ARG A 158 -18.09 -16.68 17.97
N PRO A 159 -18.80 -16.97 16.86
CA PRO A 159 -19.64 -15.98 16.20
C PRO A 159 -20.77 -15.53 17.12
N THR A 160 -21.01 -14.22 17.21
CA THR A 160 -22.14 -13.68 17.97
C THR A 160 -23.48 -14.06 17.36
N HIS A 161 -23.55 -14.11 16.02
CA HIS A 161 -24.74 -14.45 15.25
C HIS A 161 -24.40 -15.55 14.21
N PRO A 162 -24.34 -16.82 14.62
CA PRO A 162 -23.90 -17.92 13.75
C PRO A 162 -24.80 -18.11 12.52
N GLU A 163 -26.12 -18.01 12.69
CA GLU A 163 -27.09 -18.16 11.61
C GLU A 163 -26.94 -17.04 10.56
N LEU A 164 -26.76 -15.80 11.00
CA LEU A 164 -26.50 -14.66 10.11
C LEU A 164 -25.21 -14.85 9.32
N LEU A 165 -24.12 -15.28 9.98
CA LEU A 165 -22.85 -15.54 9.30
C LEU A 165 -23.01 -16.65 8.24
N ASN A 166 -23.71 -17.72 8.58
CA ASN A 166 -23.96 -18.82 7.65
C ASN A 166 -24.81 -18.35 6.45
N TRP A 167 -25.86 -17.58 6.70
CA TRP A 167 -26.71 -17.02 5.64
C TRP A 167 -25.93 -16.08 4.71
N LEU A 168 -25.18 -15.12 5.26
CA LEU A 168 -24.35 -14.22 4.46
C LEU A 168 -23.28 -14.97 3.65
N THR A 169 -22.74 -16.05 4.20
CA THR A 169 -21.77 -16.91 3.50
C THR A 169 -22.43 -17.62 2.32
N ALA A 170 -23.59 -18.23 2.52
CA ALA A 170 -24.34 -18.88 1.45
C ALA A 170 -24.71 -17.87 0.34
N GLU A 171 -25.17 -16.68 0.71
CA GLU A 171 -25.49 -15.60 -0.23
C GLU A 171 -24.25 -15.13 -1.01
N PHE A 172 -23.11 -15.02 -0.34
CA PHE A 172 -21.86 -14.62 -0.98
C PHE A 172 -21.36 -15.65 -2.00
N ILE A 173 -21.47 -16.94 -1.69
CA ILE A 173 -21.15 -18.03 -2.63
C ILE A 173 -22.15 -18.04 -3.79
N ALA A 174 -23.45 -17.97 -3.50
CA ALA A 174 -24.53 -17.99 -4.51
C ALA A 174 -24.47 -16.80 -5.48
N SER A 175 -23.96 -15.64 -5.02
CA SER A 175 -23.72 -14.46 -5.85
C SER A 175 -22.38 -14.48 -6.59
N ASN A 176 -21.76 -15.66 -6.76
CA ASN A 176 -20.46 -15.84 -7.41
C ASN A 176 -19.36 -14.97 -6.80
N TRP A 177 -19.28 -14.95 -5.46
CA TRP A 177 -18.24 -14.23 -4.72
C TRP A 177 -18.23 -12.71 -5.00
N SER A 178 -19.39 -12.14 -5.35
CA SER A 178 -19.50 -10.72 -5.65
C SER A 178 -19.41 -9.87 -4.38
N ILE A 179 -18.22 -9.30 -4.12
CA ILE A 179 -17.99 -8.39 -2.99
C ILE A 179 -18.94 -7.18 -3.04
N LYS A 180 -19.24 -6.68 -4.25
CA LYS A 180 -20.20 -5.57 -4.44
C LYS A 180 -21.61 -5.95 -4.02
N HIS A 181 -22.05 -7.18 -4.31
CA HIS A 181 -23.33 -7.69 -3.86
C HIS A 181 -23.39 -7.77 -2.34
N LEU A 182 -22.37 -8.36 -1.72
CA LEU A 182 -22.26 -8.48 -0.27
C LEU A 182 -22.32 -7.13 0.45
N HIS A 183 -21.60 -6.12 -0.06
CA HIS A 183 -21.70 -4.76 0.48
C HIS A 183 -23.13 -4.22 0.45
N ARG A 184 -23.86 -4.38 -0.66
CA ARG A 184 -25.24 -3.91 -0.77
C ARG A 184 -26.17 -4.60 0.22
N VAL A 185 -26.06 -5.92 0.34
CA VAL A 185 -26.86 -6.70 1.31
C VAL A 185 -26.66 -6.18 2.73
N MET A 186 -25.40 -5.95 3.14
CA MET A 186 -25.09 -5.41 4.47
C MET A 186 -25.59 -3.97 4.63
N MET A 187 -25.35 -3.09 3.65
CA MET A 187 -25.70 -1.66 3.73
C MET A 187 -27.22 -1.40 3.64
N GLN A 188 -27.98 -2.33 3.06
CA GLN A 188 -29.45 -2.28 3.02
C GLN A 188 -30.10 -2.90 4.26
N SER A 189 -29.32 -3.51 5.15
CA SER A 189 -29.85 -4.07 6.39
C SER A 189 -30.31 -2.96 7.35
N ARG A 190 -31.36 -3.24 8.12
CA ARG A 190 -31.82 -2.34 9.19
C ARG A 190 -30.67 -2.00 10.15
N VAL A 191 -29.84 -2.98 10.49
CA VAL A 191 -28.74 -2.83 11.45
C VAL A 191 -27.70 -1.80 10.98
N TYR A 192 -27.36 -1.79 9.69
CA TYR A 192 -26.45 -0.78 9.13
C TYR A 192 -27.07 0.62 9.14
N GLN A 193 -28.39 0.71 8.99
CA GLN A 193 -29.13 1.98 8.93
C GLN A 193 -29.58 2.51 10.29
N LEU A 194 -29.21 1.84 11.40
CA LEU A 194 -29.49 2.35 12.74
C LEU A 194 -28.67 3.61 13.03
N SER A 195 -29.23 4.52 13.81
CA SER A 195 -28.50 5.68 14.33
C SER A 195 -27.46 5.24 15.37
N SER A 196 -26.31 5.93 15.44
CA SER A 196 -25.38 5.80 16.58
C SER A 196 -25.86 6.47 17.85
N ILE A 197 -26.80 7.43 17.73
CA ILE A 197 -27.50 8.08 18.84
C ILE A 197 -28.83 7.36 19.05
N ASN A 198 -28.96 6.57 20.13
CA ASN A 198 -30.19 5.85 20.43
C ASN A 198 -30.73 6.23 21.83
N PRO A 199 -31.89 6.91 21.93
CA PRO A 199 -32.45 7.36 23.21
C PRO A 199 -32.91 6.23 24.15
N SER A 200 -33.18 5.02 23.65
CA SER A 200 -33.65 3.89 24.47
C SER A 200 -32.51 3.13 25.15
N GLU A 201 -31.36 3.78 25.30
CA GLU A 201 -30.08 3.23 25.77
C GLU A 201 -30.22 2.49 27.11
N LYS A 202 -29.97 1.17 27.09
CA LYS A 202 -29.64 0.40 28.30
C LYS A 202 -28.24 -0.20 28.12
N PRO A 203 -27.17 0.62 28.16
CA PRO A 203 -25.79 0.14 28.01
C PRO A 203 -25.41 -0.91 29.07
N GLN A 204 -26.20 -1.04 30.14
CA GLN A 204 -26.06 -2.07 31.15
C GLN A 204 -26.28 -3.50 30.63
N ILE A 205 -27.05 -3.69 29.54
CA ILE A 205 -27.35 -5.03 29.00
C ILE A 205 -26.28 -5.49 28.01
N ASP A 206 -25.86 -4.62 27.10
CA ASP A 206 -24.84 -4.91 26.08
C ASP A 206 -23.95 -3.68 25.86
N PRO A 207 -23.01 -3.41 26.78
CA PRO A 207 -22.14 -2.23 26.70
C PRO A 207 -21.23 -2.25 25.47
N GLY A 208 -20.88 -3.45 24.98
CA GLY A 208 -20.02 -3.66 23.82
C GLY A 208 -20.73 -3.62 22.48
N ASN A 209 -22.05 -3.35 22.44
CA ASN A 209 -22.90 -3.37 21.25
C ASN A 209 -22.73 -4.65 20.41
N SER A 210 -22.55 -5.79 21.07
CA SER A 210 -22.37 -7.10 20.42
C SER A 210 -23.65 -7.59 19.74
N LEU A 211 -24.82 -7.13 20.21
CA LEU A 211 -26.15 -7.38 19.65
C LEU A 211 -26.58 -6.34 18.60
N LEU A 212 -25.72 -5.35 18.33
CA LEU A 212 -25.89 -4.38 17.23
C LEU A 212 -27.20 -3.58 17.33
N TRP A 213 -27.54 -3.13 18.54
CA TRP A 213 -28.76 -2.36 18.81
C TRP A 213 -28.64 -0.87 18.43
N ARG A 214 -27.45 -0.44 18.01
CA ARG A 214 -27.15 0.88 17.41
C ARG A 214 -25.98 0.75 16.44
N TYR A 215 -25.74 1.77 15.62
CA TYR A 215 -24.50 1.83 14.84
C TYR A 215 -23.32 2.25 15.75
N THR A 216 -22.17 1.58 15.60
CA THR A 216 -20.97 1.89 16.38
C THR A 216 -20.16 2.94 15.64
N ARG A 217 -19.99 4.10 16.27
CA ARG A 217 -19.10 5.15 15.74
C ARG A 217 -17.68 4.60 15.59
N ARG A 218 -17.08 4.84 14.43
CA ARG A 218 -15.72 4.39 14.14
C ARG A 218 -14.90 5.50 13.48
N PRO A 219 -13.64 5.69 13.86
CA PRO A 219 -12.77 6.63 13.17
C PRO A 219 -12.48 6.13 11.75
N LEU A 220 -12.22 7.07 10.85
CA LEU A 220 -11.63 6.77 9.56
C LEU A 220 -10.20 6.27 9.74
N ASP A 221 -9.81 5.27 8.96
CA ASP A 221 -8.43 4.83 8.85
C ASP A 221 -7.60 5.87 8.07
N ALA A 222 -6.26 5.84 8.26
CA ALA A 222 -5.33 6.80 7.68
C ALA A 222 -5.58 7.04 6.18
N GLU A 223 -5.74 5.96 5.41
CA GLU A 223 -5.96 6.02 3.98
C GLU A 223 -7.29 6.68 3.62
N SER A 224 -8.39 6.33 4.30
CA SER A 224 -9.71 6.91 4.03
C SER A 224 -9.78 8.37 4.46
N MET A 225 -9.20 8.74 5.60
CA MET A 225 -9.15 10.13 6.05
C MET A 225 -8.40 11.00 5.04
N ARG A 226 -7.22 10.56 4.61
CA ARG A 226 -6.42 11.29 3.61
C ARG A 226 -7.15 11.41 2.28
N ASP A 227 -7.72 10.30 1.79
CA ASP A 227 -8.45 10.27 0.53
C ASP A 227 -9.72 11.12 0.60
N ALA A 228 -10.41 11.13 1.74
CA ALA A 228 -11.56 12.01 1.99
C ALA A 228 -11.15 13.48 1.92
N MET A 229 -10.06 13.87 2.59
CA MET A 229 -9.57 15.26 2.56
C MET A 229 -9.23 15.72 1.13
N LEU A 230 -8.62 14.86 0.31
CA LEU A 230 -8.34 15.13 -1.11
C LEU A 230 -9.63 15.22 -1.94
N ALA A 231 -10.60 14.35 -1.67
CA ALA A 231 -11.86 14.30 -2.40
C ALA A 231 -12.74 15.54 -2.13
N VAL A 232 -12.87 15.94 -0.86
CA VAL A 232 -13.70 17.09 -0.48
C VAL A 232 -13.06 18.41 -0.89
N SER A 233 -11.72 18.50 -0.85
CA SER A 233 -10.99 19.67 -1.36
C SER A 233 -11.04 19.78 -2.89
N GLY A 234 -11.37 18.70 -3.59
CA GLY A 234 -11.48 18.65 -5.04
C GLY A 234 -10.16 18.45 -5.78
N ILE A 235 -9.09 18.09 -5.07
CA ILE A 235 -7.75 17.90 -5.67
C ILE A 235 -7.38 16.43 -5.88
N LEU A 236 -8.25 15.48 -5.48
CA LEU A 236 -8.04 14.06 -5.69
C LEU A 236 -7.84 13.77 -7.18
N ASP A 237 -6.66 13.25 -7.52
CA ASP A 237 -6.31 12.90 -8.89
C ASP A 237 -6.85 11.50 -9.20
N HIS A 238 -7.81 11.44 -10.13
CA HIS A 238 -8.42 10.22 -10.64
C HIS A 238 -7.72 9.67 -11.89
N SER A 239 -6.67 10.34 -12.38
CA SER A 239 -5.89 9.85 -13.51
C SER A 239 -5.06 8.62 -13.14
N LYS A 240 -4.47 7.99 -14.16
CA LYS A 240 -3.60 6.84 -13.94
C LYS A 240 -2.32 7.33 -13.25
N PRO A 241 -1.96 6.78 -12.07
CA PRO A 241 -0.74 7.18 -11.38
C PRO A 241 0.49 6.84 -12.22
N LYS A 242 1.47 7.75 -12.20
CA LYS A 242 2.78 7.54 -12.82
C LYS A 242 3.67 6.72 -11.88
N PRO A 243 4.72 6.05 -12.40
CA PRO A 243 5.73 5.42 -11.57
C PRO A 243 6.31 6.39 -10.55
N HIS A 244 6.59 5.89 -9.35
CA HIS A 244 7.30 6.67 -8.34
C HIS A 244 8.70 7.02 -8.87
N PRO A 245 9.22 8.23 -8.62
CA PRO A 245 10.53 8.66 -9.10
C PRO A 245 11.64 8.03 -8.25
N PHE A 246 11.79 6.72 -8.39
CA PHE A 246 12.85 5.95 -7.76
C PHE A 246 14.21 6.30 -8.35
N PRO A 247 15.28 6.28 -7.53
CA PRO A 247 16.63 6.37 -8.06
C PRO A 247 16.88 5.20 -9.01
N ASP A 248 17.71 5.42 -10.03
CA ASP A 248 18.06 4.39 -11.01
C ASP A 248 18.60 3.14 -10.31
N VAL A 249 18.18 1.95 -10.76
CA VAL A 249 18.57 0.68 -10.14
C VAL A 249 20.09 0.50 -10.11
N ASN A 250 20.82 1.01 -11.11
CA ASN A 250 22.28 0.95 -11.16
C ASN A 250 22.95 1.88 -10.14
N SER A 251 22.20 2.85 -9.59
CA SER A 251 22.68 3.75 -8.53
C SER A 251 22.39 3.24 -7.12
N TRP A 252 21.72 2.08 -6.98
CA TRP A 252 21.35 1.55 -5.68
C TRP A 252 22.58 1.08 -4.89
N GLY A 253 22.93 1.84 -3.85
CA GLY A 253 23.96 1.51 -2.85
C GLY A 253 23.39 1.26 -1.45
N PHE A 254 22.11 0.89 -1.36
CA PHE A 254 21.42 0.76 -0.08
C PHE A 254 21.92 -0.43 0.72
N THR A 255 22.24 -0.20 1.98
CA THR A 255 22.73 -1.23 2.92
C THR A 255 21.81 -1.30 4.13
N ILE A 256 22.02 -2.28 5.00
CA ILE A 256 21.29 -2.34 6.28
C ILE A 256 21.53 -1.10 7.15
N HIS A 257 22.71 -0.49 7.06
CA HIS A 257 23.07 0.72 7.82
C HIS A 257 22.64 2.02 7.11
N HIS A 258 22.41 1.98 5.81
CA HIS A 258 21.86 3.08 5.01
C HIS A 258 20.72 2.56 4.12
N PRO A 259 19.56 2.23 4.71
CA PRO A 259 18.43 1.73 3.95
C PRO A 259 17.82 2.85 3.12
N PHE A 260 17.22 2.49 1.99
CA PHE A 260 16.44 3.41 1.18
C PHE A 260 15.31 4.05 2.00
N HIS A 261 15.09 5.34 1.77
CA HIS A 261 13.96 6.09 2.31
C HIS A 261 13.46 7.12 1.30
N GLY A 262 12.20 7.01 0.90
CA GLY A 262 11.51 8.04 0.12
C GLY A 262 10.15 8.38 0.72
N VAL A 263 9.69 9.61 0.52
CA VAL A 263 8.29 9.99 0.74
C VAL A 263 7.86 10.81 -0.47
N TYR A 264 7.14 10.17 -1.39
CA TYR A 264 6.69 10.79 -2.63
C TYR A 264 5.27 11.32 -2.45
N GLN A 265 5.11 12.64 -2.51
CA GLN A 265 3.80 13.28 -2.44
C GLN A 265 3.02 12.99 -3.72
N SER A 266 1.72 12.71 -3.58
CA SER A 266 0.83 12.42 -4.70
C SER A 266 -0.59 12.78 -4.32
N ASN A 267 -1.35 13.40 -5.21
CA ASN A 267 -2.77 13.65 -4.98
C ASN A 267 -3.67 12.47 -5.37
N HIS A 268 -3.09 11.33 -5.76
CA HIS A 268 -3.84 10.10 -6.00
C HIS A 268 -4.28 9.46 -4.66
N ARG A 269 -5.20 8.51 -4.78
CA ARG A 269 -5.65 7.67 -3.65
C ARG A 269 -4.48 7.04 -2.91
N SER A 270 -4.65 6.88 -1.61
CA SER A 270 -3.61 6.42 -0.68
C SER A 270 -3.09 5.01 -0.98
N VAL A 271 -3.89 4.20 -1.68
CA VAL A 271 -3.50 2.88 -2.22
C VAL A 271 -2.29 2.95 -3.17
N TYR A 272 -2.04 4.10 -3.79
CA TYR A 272 -0.92 4.31 -4.71
C TYR A 272 0.31 4.94 -4.05
N LEU A 273 0.23 5.28 -2.76
CA LEU A 273 1.39 5.77 -2.02
C LEU A 273 2.41 4.66 -1.89
N MET A 274 3.69 5.05 -1.97
CA MET A 274 4.77 4.11 -1.76
C MET A 274 4.73 3.55 -0.33
N GLN A 275 4.76 2.22 -0.23
CA GLN A 275 4.93 1.50 1.02
C GLN A 275 6.36 1.00 1.15
N GLN A 276 6.94 1.18 2.34
CA GLN A 276 8.31 0.79 2.65
C GLN A 276 8.30 -0.05 3.91
N ARG A 277 8.96 -1.20 3.85
CA ARG A 277 9.00 -2.15 4.97
C ARG A 277 9.76 -1.59 6.19
N ASN A 278 10.91 -0.95 5.96
CA ASN A 278 11.82 -0.55 7.06
C ASN A 278 11.53 0.86 7.63
N ARG A 279 10.92 1.75 6.85
CA ARG A 279 10.60 3.12 7.25
C ARG A 279 9.25 3.53 6.69
N ARG A 280 8.25 3.66 7.54
CA ARG A 280 6.88 3.91 7.11
C ARG A 280 6.69 5.35 6.66
N ASN A 281 5.62 5.59 5.91
CA ASN A 281 5.21 6.96 5.59
C ASN A 281 4.80 7.67 6.90
N PRO A 282 5.35 8.86 7.23
CA PRO A 282 5.10 9.52 8.51
C PRO A 282 3.62 9.79 8.81
N TYR A 283 2.83 10.11 7.79
CA TYR A 283 1.39 10.32 7.96
C TYR A 283 0.67 9.00 8.23
N LEU A 284 0.94 7.97 7.43
CA LEU A 284 0.27 6.67 7.59
C LEU A 284 0.64 6.04 8.93
N GLU A 285 1.87 6.18 9.39
CA GLU A 285 2.32 5.72 10.71
C GLU A 285 1.60 6.45 11.84
N LEU A 286 1.45 7.78 11.76
CA LEU A 286 0.79 8.58 12.78
C LEU A 286 -0.69 8.23 12.97
N PHE A 287 -1.36 7.77 11.91
CA PHE A 287 -2.80 7.45 11.92
C PHE A 287 -3.09 5.95 11.83
N ASP A 288 -2.23 5.13 12.46
CA ASP A 288 -2.47 3.70 12.71
C ASP A 288 -2.68 2.85 11.44
N SER A 289 -2.00 3.19 10.34
CA SER A 289 -1.96 2.31 9.16
C SER A 289 -1.33 0.95 9.48
N ALA A 290 -1.63 -0.04 8.64
CA ALA A 290 -1.09 -1.39 8.83
C ALA A 290 0.45 -1.41 8.69
N ASP A 291 1.11 -2.05 9.64
CA ASP A 291 2.55 -2.32 9.57
C ASP A 291 2.86 -3.31 8.43
N PRO A 292 3.70 -2.93 7.44
CA PRO A 292 4.10 -3.83 6.36
C PRO A 292 4.99 -5.01 6.79
N ASN A 293 5.45 -5.07 8.04
CA ASN A 293 6.25 -6.17 8.58
C ASN A 293 5.42 -7.29 9.20
N VAL A 294 4.17 -7.03 9.56
CA VAL A 294 3.33 -8.00 10.27
C VAL A 294 1.97 -8.17 9.60
N SER A 295 1.41 -9.37 9.72
CA SER A 295 0.05 -9.63 9.27
C SER A 295 -0.94 -9.07 10.29
N ILE A 296 -1.80 -8.14 9.87
CA ILE A 296 -2.78 -7.48 10.74
C ILE A 296 -4.19 -7.88 10.33
N GLY A 297 -4.88 -8.56 11.26
CA GLY A 297 -6.30 -8.94 11.11
C GLY A 297 -7.26 -7.77 11.36
N ASN A 298 -6.96 -6.96 12.37
CA ASN A 298 -7.72 -5.79 12.79
C ASN A 298 -6.77 -4.65 13.19
N ARG A 299 -7.06 -3.43 12.74
CA ARG A 299 -6.32 -2.23 13.18
C ARG A 299 -6.97 -1.72 14.45
N GLN A 300 -6.15 -1.33 15.43
CA GLN A 300 -6.63 -0.68 16.64
C GLN A 300 -6.46 0.83 16.48
N PRO A 301 -7.55 1.58 16.24
CA PRO A 301 -7.42 3.02 16.08
C PRO A 301 -7.07 3.66 17.42
N THR A 302 -6.14 4.60 17.39
CA THR A 302 -5.79 5.45 18.52
C THR A 302 -6.33 6.86 18.30
N VAL A 303 -6.55 7.58 19.39
CA VAL A 303 -6.85 9.01 19.37
C VAL A 303 -5.82 9.68 20.28
N THR A 304 -4.77 10.22 19.67
CA THR A 304 -3.64 10.79 20.42
C THR A 304 -3.58 12.31 20.29
N PRO A 305 -3.03 13.03 21.28
CA PRO A 305 -2.77 14.46 21.15
C PRO A 305 -1.90 14.80 19.93
N THR A 306 -0.95 13.93 19.56
CA THR A 306 -0.09 14.13 18.39
C THR A 306 -0.87 14.11 17.08
N GLN A 307 -1.86 13.23 16.93
CA GLN A 307 -2.75 13.22 15.78
C GLN A 307 -3.57 14.51 15.70
N ALA A 308 -4.12 14.98 16.83
CA ALA A 308 -4.84 16.25 16.88
C ALA A 308 -3.94 17.44 16.51
N LEU A 309 -2.72 17.50 17.06
CA LEU A 309 -1.74 18.53 16.72
C LEU A 309 -1.34 18.50 15.24
N PHE A 310 -1.22 17.31 14.64
CA PHE A 310 -0.99 17.17 13.21
C PHE A 310 -2.16 17.76 12.42
N LEU A 311 -3.40 17.41 12.75
CA LEU A 311 -4.58 17.93 12.07
C LEU A 311 -4.69 19.46 12.14
N MET A 312 -4.27 20.05 13.26
CA MET A 312 -4.32 21.51 13.46
C MET A 312 -3.22 22.28 12.70
N ASN A 313 -2.03 21.68 12.54
CA ASN A 313 -0.82 22.41 12.11
C ASN A 313 -0.21 21.91 10.79
N SER A 314 -0.64 20.75 10.29
CA SER A 314 -0.02 20.14 9.13
C SER A 314 -0.26 20.95 7.87
N LYS A 315 0.83 21.22 7.12
CA LYS A 315 0.76 21.85 5.81
C LYS A 315 -0.23 21.11 4.89
N PHE A 316 -0.27 19.78 4.95
CA PHE A 316 -1.20 18.99 4.14
C PHE A 316 -2.66 19.39 4.39
N VAL A 317 -3.07 19.49 5.66
CA VAL A 317 -4.44 19.87 6.04
C VAL A 317 -4.74 21.32 5.65
N HIS A 318 -3.78 22.23 5.84
CA HIS A 318 -3.89 23.61 5.39
C HIS A 318 -4.08 23.71 3.87
N ASP A 319 -3.32 22.95 3.08
CA ASP A 319 -3.44 22.92 1.62
C ASP A 319 -4.82 22.40 1.19
N GLN A 320 -5.34 21.36 1.85
CA GLN A 320 -6.68 20.82 1.57
C GLN A 320 -7.78 21.82 1.93
N ALA A 321 -7.67 22.49 3.07
CA ALA A 321 -8.62 23.51 3.49
C ALA A 321 -8.64 24.71 2.53
N ASN A 322 -7.47 25.14 2.05
CA ASN A 322 -7.35 26.21 1.06
C ASN A 322 -8.02 25.83 -0.27
N ALA A 323 -7.80 24.60 -0.74
CA ALA A 323 -8.43 24.11 -1.96
C ALA A 323 -9.96 23.94 -1.81
N MET A 324 -10.42 23.42 -0.65
CA MET A 324 -11.84 23.36 -0.33
C MET A 324 -12.48 24.75 -0.30
N ALA A 325 -11.82 25.75 0.29
CA ALA A 325 -12.29 27.13 0.31
C ALA A 325 -12.45 27.71 -1.10
N GLN A 326 -11.47 27.49 -1.99
CA GLN A 326 -11.58 27.91 -3.39
C GLN A 326 -12.77 27.24 -4.10
N ARG A 327 -12.95 25.94 -3.88
CA ARG A 327 -14.10 25.18 -4.41
C ARG A 327 -15.43 25.77 -3.94
N LEU A 328 -15.56 26.12 -2.66
CA LEU A 328 -16.77 26.72 -2.09
C LEU A 328 -17.06 28.10 -2.68
N LEU A 329 -16.04 28.96 -2.79
CA LEU A 329 -16.15 30.29 -3.36
C LEU A 329 -16.62 30.28 -4.81
N LEU A 330 -16.18 29.29 -5.60
CA LEU A 330 -16.57 29.11 -6.99
C LEU A 330 -17.98 28.51 -7.15
N SER A 331 -18.42 27.68 -6.18
CA SER A 331 -19.65 26.87 -6.32
C SER A 331 -20.91 27.54 -5.78
N ALA A 332 -20.79 28.49 -4.85
CA ALA A 332 -21.94 29.15 -4.22
C ALA A 332 -21.74 30.67 -4.10
N LYS A 333 -22.85 31.42 -4.16
CA LYS A 333 -22.84 32.88 -4.24
C LYS A 333 -23.00 33.55 -2.88
N THR A 334 -23.91 33.07 -2.04
CA THR A 334 -24.19 33.65 -0.72
C THR A 334 -23.44 32.91 0.38
N THR A 335 -23.27 33.55 1.53
CA THR A 335 -22.62 32.95 2.71
C THR A 335 -23.39 31.72 3.19
N GLU A 336 -24.71 31.80 3.24
CA GLU A 336 -25.61 30.73 3.69
C GLU A 336 -25.49 29.49 2.80
N GLN A 337 -25.52 29.70 1.47
CA GLN A 337 -25.35 28.63 0.50
C GLN A 337 -23.99 27.97 0.60
N ARG A 338 -22.93 28.76 0.83
CA ARG A 338 -21.56 28.25 1.00
C ARG A 338 -21.41 27.45 2.30
N VAL A 339 -22.03 27.89 3.39
CA VAL A 339 -22.06 27.14 4.65
C VAL A 339 -22.76 25.79 4.45
N GLN A 340 -23.96 25.79 3.88
CA GLN A 340 -24.70 24.54 3.59
C GLN A 340 -23.86 23.59 2.73
N LEU A 341 -23.26 24.11 1.66
CA LEU A 341 -22.41 23.32 0.77
C LEU A 341 -21.15 22.79 1.48
N ALA A 342 -20.55 23.55 2.40
CA ALA A 342 -19.38 23.12 3.14
C ALA A 342 -19.68 21.91 4.03
N PHE A 343 -20.83 21.91 4.71
CA PHE A 343 -21.29 20.77 5.51
C PHE A 343 -21.73 19.59 4.65
N GLU A 344 -22.41 19.84 3.52
CA GLU A 344 -22.81 18.77 2.61
C GLU A 344 -21.59 18.05 2.01
N ILE A 345 -20.57 18.80 1.60
CA ILE A 345 -19.31 18.23 1.08
C ILE A 345 -18.51 17.54 2.19
N GLY A 346 -18.38 18.16 3.36
CA GLY A 346 -17.54 17.68 4.45
C GLY A 346 -18.15 16.52 5.24
N HIS A 347 -19.42 16.65 5.65
CA HIS A 347 -20.11 15.67 6.50
C HIS A 347 -21.10 14.79 5.72
N GLY A 348 -21.32 15.04 4.43
CA GLY A 348 -22.29 14.29 3.64
C GLY A 348 -23.75 14.57 4.00
N ARG A 349 -24.03 15.64 4.75
CA ARG A 349 -25.37 16.02 5.21
C ARG A 349 -25.48 17.53 5.45
N GLN A 350 -26.71 18.02 5.49
CA GLN A 350 -26.99 19.41 5.85
C GLN A 350 -26.65 19.67 7.34
N PRO A 351 -26.20 20.88 7.69
CA PRO A 351 -25.91 21.25 9.08
C PRO A 351 -27.19 21.27 9.91
N SER A 352 -27.05 21.03 11.22
CA SER A 352 -28.15 21.35 12.15
C SER A 352 -28.37 22.86 12.21
N LYS A 353 -29.52 23.32 12.71
CA LYS A 353 -29.78 24.75 12.87
C LYS A 353 -28.69 25.46 13.69
N LEU A 354 -28.25 24.83 14.78
CA LEU A 354 -27.19 25.36 15.65
C LEU A 354 -25.84 25.42 14.93
N ASP A 355 -25.45 24.35 14.24
CA ASP A 355 -24.17 24.32 13.51
C ASP A 355 -24.15 25.35 12.36
N PHE A 356 -25.30 25.53 11.69
CA PHE A 356 -25.46 26.50 10.63
C PHE A 356 -25.30 27.93 11.14
N GLU A 357 -26.02 28.28 12.21
CA GLU A 357 -25.95 29.60 12.84
C GLU A 357 -24.53 29.91 13.32
N ALA A 358 -23.88 28.95 14.01
CA ALA A 358 -22.50 29.10 14.47
C ALA A 358 -21.48 29.24 13.33
N ALA A 359 -21.66 28.54 12.22
CA ALA A 359 -20.78 28.64 11.06
C ALA A 359 -20.94 29.98 10.31
N VAL A 360 -22.16 30.48 10.19
CA VAL A 360 -22.43 31.82 9.62
C VAL A 360 -21.83 32.90 10.51
N GLU A 361 -22.00 32.80 11.83
CA GLU A 361 -21.39 33.70 12.80
C GLU A 361 -19.85 33.66 12.68
N PHE A 362 -19.24 32.48 12.69
CA PHE A 362 -17.80 32.31 12.56
C PHE A 362 -17.22 33.01 11.31
N VAL A 363 -17.84 32.80 10.14
CA VAL A 363 -17.40 33.42 8.88
C VAL A 363 -17.53 34.94 8.92
N THR A 364 -18.60 35.45 9.54
CA THR A 364 -18.87 36.89 9.66
C THR A 364 -17.85 37.55 10.59
N THR A 365 -17.66 37.00 11.79
CA THR A 365 -16.70 37.51 12.78
C THR A 365 -15.26 37.44 12.28
N TYR A 366 -14.86 36.36 11.59
CA TYR A 366 -13.50 36.23 11.06
C TYR A 366 -13.21 37.29 9.99
N ASN A 367 -14.22 37.66 9.19
CA ASN A 367 -14.08 38.70 8.18
C ASN A 367 -13.95 40.11 8.81
N GLU A 368 -14.60 40.35 9.94
CA GLU A 368 -14.56 41.63 10.66
C GLU A 368 -13.31 41.78 11.55
N GLN A 369 -12.84 40.68 12.16
CA GLN A 369 -11.74 40.67 13.14
C GLN A 369 -10.75 39.55 12.83
N PRO A 370 -9.85 39.73 11.85
CA PRO A 370 -8.88 38.71 11.52
C PRO A 370 -7.91 38.47 12.70
N PRO A 371 -7.54 37.20 13.01
CA PRO A 371 -6.70 36.86 14.16
C PRO A 371 -5.24 37.35 14.07
N ARG A 372 -4.82 37.95 12.95
CA ARG A 372 -3.49 38.57 12.78
C ARG A 372 -3.66 40.05 12.44
N GLN A 373 -2.84 40.92 13.04
CA GLN A 373 -2.79 42.37 12.82
C GLN A 373 -2.23 42.74 11.42
N THR A 374 -2.88 42.26 10.37
CA THR A 374 -2.57 42.51 8.95
C THR A 374 -3.91 42.78 8.22
N PRO A 375 -3.92 43.24 6.95
CA PRO A 375 -5.13 43.73 6.28
C PRO A 375 -6.31 42.73 6.34
N PRO A 376 -7.56 43.17 6.11
CA PRO A 376 -8.74 42.30 6.20
C PRO A 376 -8.49 40.97 5.49
N ALA A 377 -8.76 39.87 6.20
CA ALA A 377 -8.50 38.54 5.70
C ALA A 377 -9.19 38.37 4.34
N SER A 378 -8.47 37.82 3.37
CA SER A 378 -9.06 37.51 2.07
C SER A 378 -10.26 36.58 2.26
N GLN A 379 -11.27 36.64 1.39
CA GLN A 379 -12.39 35.69 1.47
C GLN A 379 -11.89 34.24 1.50
N GLN A 380 -10.82 33.92 0.77
CA GLN A 380 -10.22 32.60 0.78
C GLN A 380 -9.70 32.19 2.18
N GLU A 381 -9.10 33.09 2.94
CA GLU A 381 -8.60 32.78 4.29
C GLU A 381 -9.73 32.52 5.28
N VAL A 382 -10.82 33.30 5.20
CA VAL A 382 -12.02 33.10 6.02
C VAL A 382 -12.61 31.70 5.79
N TRP A 383 -12.85 31.36 4.53
CA TRP A 383 -13.42 30.06 4.16
C TRP A 383 -12.45 28.90 4.39
N SER A 384 -11.14 29.13 4.30
CA SER A 384 -10.12 28.16 4.71
C SER A 384 -10.14 27.92 6.22
N GLY A 385 -10.42 28.95 7.02
CA GLY A 385 -10.72 28.83 8.45
C GLY A 385 -11.86 27.85 8.72
N LEU A 386 -13.02 28.05 8.09
CA LEU A 386 -14.18 27.16 8.26
C LEU A 386 -13.89 25.75 7.73
N ALA A 387 -13.25 25.63 6.57
CA ALA A 387 -12.88 24.34 5.99
C ALA A 387 -11.96 23.55 6.93
N ARG A 388 -11.00 24.19 7.61
CA ARG A 388 -10.17 23.53 8.64
C ARG A 388 -11.01 22.98 9.78
N VAL A 389 -11.97 23.76 10.30
CA VAL A 389 -12.88 23.31 11.37
C VAL A 389 -13.65 22.07 10.93
N ILE A 390 -14.18 22.07 9.70
CA ILE A 390 -14.92 20.92 9.14
C ILE A 390 -14.00 19.70 9.01
N LEU A 391 -12.82 19.84 8.39
CA LEU A 391 -11.88 18.74 8.14
C LEU A 391 -11.29 18.13 9.42
N THR A 392 -11.33 18.84 10.55
CA THR A 392 -10.85 18.35 11.85
C THR A 392 -11.97 18.03 12.84
N SER A 393 -13.23 18.17 12.42
CA SER A 393 -14.39 17.87 13.26
C SER A 393 -14.66 16.36 13.35
N ASN A 394 -15.33 15.94 14.43
CA ASN A 394 -15.76 14.56 14.59
C ASN A 394 -16.67 14.08 13.44
N GLY A 395 -17.52 14.95 12.90
CA GLY A 395 -18.40 14.62 11.78
C GLY A 395 -17.66 14.33 10.46
N PHE A 396 -16.40 14.75 10.35
CA PHE A 396 -15.53 14.40 9.22
C PHE A 396 -14.65 13.17 9.51
N LEU A 397 -14.15 13.07 10.75
CA LEU A 397 -13.16 12.06 11.12
C LEU A 397 -13.76 10.70 11.51
N PHE A 398 -15.07 10.64 11.78
CA PHE A 398 -15.76 9.44 12.20
C PHE A 398 -16.93 9.11 11.27
N VAL A 399 -17.21 7.81 11.13
CA VAL A 399 -18.45 7.30 10.53
C VAL A 399 -19.41 6.98 11.68
N ASP A 400 -20.60 7.56 11.67
CA ASP A 400 -21.58 7.48 12.77
C ASP A 400 -23.04 7.34 12.35
#